data_AF-A0A3C2B214-F1
#
_entry.id   AF-A0A3C2B214-F1
#
_cell.length_a   1.000
_cell.length_b   1.000
_cell.length_c   1.000
_cell.angle_alpha   90.00
_cell.angle_beta   90.00
_cell.angle_gamma   90.00
#
_symmetry.space_group_name_H-M   'P 1'
#
loop_
_entity.id
_entity.type
_entity.pdbx_description
1 polymer ?
#
loop_
_entity_poly.entity_id
_entity_poly.type
_entity_poly.pdbx_seq_one_letter_code
_entity_poly.pdbx_strand_id
1 'polypeptide(L)'
;GEAAAAALAAGGVAAARLHRMRGGPTQSVQVDVAAAAASLLGFLYQSRLDGDEPLQLHRVNPPATNFFRCGDGRWVHLHGGFPHLNTGTLELLGCADDAQAIAAAVANWAAADLEDALAERSLCG
;
A
#
# COMPACT_ATOMS: atom_id res chain seq x y z
N GLY A 1 -14.64 7.63 -7.85
CA GLY A 1 -14.18 8.84 -7.14
C GLY A 1 -15.14 9.26 -6.05
N GLU A 2 -16.42 8.90 -6.18
CA GLU A 2 -17.54 9.31 -5.36
C GLU A 2 -17.39 8.91 -3.89
N ALA A 3 -16.90 7.69 -3.62
CA ALA A 3 -16.64 7.25 -2.25
C ALA A 3 -15.57 8.12 -1.55
N ALA A 4 -14.48 8.45 -2.26
CA ALA A 4 -13.46 9.36 -1.75
C ALA A 4 -14.02 10.77 -1.55
N ALA A 5 -14.79 11.27 -2.53
CA ALA A 5 -15.41 12.58 -2.44
C ALA A 5 -16.38 12.69 -1.26
N ALA A 6 -17.19 11.65 -1.01
CA ALA A 6 -18.10 11.58 0.12
C ALA A 6 -17.35 11.57 1.46
N ALA A 7 -16.28 10.77 1.58
CA ALA A 7 -15.45 10.73 2.78
C ALA A 7 -14.76 12.08 3.05
N LEU A 8 -14.17 12.70 2.02
CA LEU A 8 -13.56 14.03 2.11
C LEU A 8 -14.58 15.11 2.46
N ALA A 9 -15.76 15.08 1.85
CA ALA A 9 -16.84 16.02 2.15
C ALA A 9 -17.32 15.89 3.60
N ALA A 10 -17.47 14.66 4.11
CA ALA A 10 -17.81 14.42 5.51
C ALA A 10 -16.75 15.01 6.46
N GLY A 11 -15.47 14.79 6.18
CA GLY A 11 -14.36 15.42 6.91
C GLY A 11 -14.38 16.95 6.84
N GLY A 12 -14.63 17.52 5.65
CA GLY A 12 -14.76 18.96 5.44
C GLY A 12 -15.93 19.57 6.22
N VAL A 13 -17.08 18.89 6.26
CA VAL A 13 -18.24 19.32 7.05
C VAL A 13 -17.93 19.29 8.54
N ALA A 14 -17.23 18.27 9.03
CA ALA A 14 -16.78 18.20 10.42
C ALA A 14 -15.82 19.36 10.75
N ALA A 15 -14.86 19.64 9.87
CA ALA A 15 -13.93 20.77 10.02
C ALA A 15 -14.66 22.13 10.04
N ALA A 16 -15.61 22.34 9.14
CA ALA A 16 -16.42 23.57 9.10
C ALA A 16 -17.27 23.76 10.38
N ARG A 17 -17.77 22.66 10.96
CA ARG A 17 -18.48 22.70 12.26
C ARG A 17 -17.53 23.10 13.40
N LEU A 18 -16.34 22.52 13.46
CA LEU A 18 -15.32 22.89 14.46
C LEU A 18 -14.88 24.35 14.33
N HIS A 19 -14.71 24.84 13.10
CA HIS A 19 -14.40 26.24 12.83
C HIS A 19 -15.49 27.17 13.37
N ARG A 20 -16.77 26.85 13.12
CA ARG A 20 -17.91 27.61 13.65
C ARG A 20 -17.96 27.59 15.18
N MET A 21 -17.71 26.45 15.81
CA MET A 21 -17.66 26.34 17.28
C MET A 21 -16.58 27.22 17.91
N ARG A 22 -15.50 27.50 17.17
CA ARG A 22 -14.42 28.40 17.59
C ARG A 22 -14.70 29.88 17.31
N GLY A 23 -15.93 30.22 16.90
CA GLY A 23 -16.34 31.60 16.58
C GLY A 23 -16.11 32.01 15.12
N GLY A 24 -15.70 31.08 14.26
CA GLY A 24 -15.59 31.33 12.82
C GLY A 24 -16.95 31.41 12.11
N PRO A 25 -17.02 32.01 10.91
CA PRO A 25 -18.24 32.00 10.10
C PRO A 25 -18.63 30.59 9.62
N THR A 26 -19.87 30.44 9.15
CA THR A 26 -20.30 29.22 8.46
C THR A 26 -19.66 29.13 7.08
N GLN A 27 -19.27 27.93 6.67
CA GLN A 27 -18.64 27.67 5.37
C GLN A 27 -19.45 26.60 4.60
N SER A 28 -19.51 26.73 3.28
CA SER A 28 -19.94 25.66 2.38
C SER A 28 -18.75 24.75 2.06
N VAL A 29 -19.03 23.45 1.89
CA VAL A 29 -18.02 22.44 1.53
C VAL A 29 -18.35 21.92 0.15
N GLN A 30 -17.39 22.02 -0.77
CA GLN A 30 -17.49 21.47 -2.12
C GLN A 30 -16.27 20.58 -2.36
N VAL A 31 -16.50 19.42 -2.97
CA VAL A 31 -15.44 18.45 -3.31
C VAL A 31 -15.60 18.06 -4.76
N ASP A 32 -14.54 18.22 -5.54
CA ASP A 32 -14.47 17.73 -6.90
C ASP A 32 -14.21 16.21 -6.91
N VAL A 33 -15.03 15.45 -7.63
CA VAL A 33 -14.97 13.97 -7.64
C VAL A 33 -13.71 13.45 -8.33
N ALA A 34 -13.22 14.16 -9.36
CA ALA A 34 -12.02 13.77 -10.08
C ALA A 34 -10.76 14.05 -9.23
N ALA A 35 -10.69 15.20 -8.57
CA ALA A 35 -9.64 15.54 -7.64
C ALA A 35 -9.61 14.58 -6.43
N ALA A 36 -10.78 14.21 -5.91
CA ALA A 36 -10.90 13.21 -4.84
C ALA A 36 -10.45 11.80 -5.29
N ALA A 37 -10.66 11.44 -6.55
CA ALA A 37 -10.10 10.21 -7.11
C ALA A 37 -8.58 10.31 -7.23
N ALA A 38 -8.06 11.43 -7.75
CA ALA A 38 -6.63 11.65 -7.91
C ALA A 38 -5.88 11.65 -6.56
N SER A 39 -6.50 12.14 -5.49
CA SER A 39 -5.87 12.15 -4.16
C SER A 39 -5.57 10.74 -3.61
N LEU A 40 -6.31 9.71 -4.05
CA LEU A 40 -6.05 8.31 -3.67
C LEU A 40 -4.80 7.74 -4.34
N LEU A 41 -4.33 8.37 -5.40
CA LEU A 41 -3.17 7.98 -6.18
C LEU A 41 -1.96 8.88 -5.90
N GLY A 42 -2.00 9.66 -4.81
CA GLY A 42 -0.95 10.63 -4.47
C GLY A 42 0.46 10.03 -4.50
N PHE A 43 0.61 8.74 -4.15
CA PHE A 43 1.89 8.03 -4.22
C PHE A 43 2.47 7.86 -5.62
N LEU A 44 1.62 7.77 -6.66
CA LEU A 44 2.07 7.73 -8.06
C LEU A 44 2.61 9.09 -8.52
N TYR A 45 2.17 10.17 -7.88
CA TYR A 45 2.55 11.54 -8.22
C TYR A 45 3.62 12.11 -7.29
N GLN A 46 4.21 11.28 -6.42
CA GLN A 46 5.34 11.70 -5.60
C GLN A 46 6.58 11.88 -6.51
N SER A 47 7.10 13.10 -6.56
CA SER A 47 8.42 13.39 -7.13
C SER A 47 9.41 13.67 -6.00
N ARG A 48 10.69 13.35 -6.19
CA ARG A 48 11.72 13.78 -5.25
C ARG A 48 11.84 15.30 -5.34
N LEU A 49 11.93 15.98 -4.19
CA LEU A 49 12.06 17.44 -4.14
C LEU A 49 13.38 17.93 -4.77
N ASP A 50 14.40 17.06 -4.86
CA ASP A 50 15.75 17.38 -5.35
C ASP A 50 16.16 16.61 -6.62
N GLY A 51 15.22 16.11 -7.43
CA GLY A 51 15.55 15.42 -8.69
C GLY A 51 14.42 15.47 -9.71
N ASP A 52 14.77 15.78 -10.97
CA ASP A 52 13.86 15.96 -12.11
C ASP A 52 13.13 14.68 -12.56
N GLU A 53 13.42 13.54 -11.94
CA GLU A 53 12.78 12.27 -12.27
C GLU A 53 11.66 11.99 -11.27
N PRO A 54 10.42 11.71 -11.76
CA PRO A 54 9.37 11.11 -10.94
C PRO A 54 9.93 9.93 -10.16
N LEU A 55 9.34 9.57 -9.00
CA LEU A 55 9.60 8.25 -8.43
C LEU A 55 9.25 7.22 -9.50
N GLN A 56 10.28 6.73 -10.18
CA GLN A 56 10.19 5.57 -11.03
C GLN A 56 9.81 4.45 -10.05
N LEU A 57 8.52 4.15 -9.96
CA LEU A 57 8.05 2.90 -9.41
C LEU A 57 8.59 1.84 -10.37
N HIS A 58 9.87 1.48 -10.20
CA HIS A 58 10.65 0.67 -11.12
C HIS A 58 9.97 -0.70 -11.39
N ARG A 59 8.98 -1.07 -10.56
CA ARG A 59 7.96 -2.06 -10.85
C ARG A 59 6.64 -1.65 -10.18
N VAL A 60 5.61 -1.37 -10.97
CA VAL A 60 4.23 -1.40 -10.47
C VAL A 60 3.88 -2.87 -10.28
N ASN A 61 3.79 -3.33 -9.02
CA ASN A 61 3.51 -4.71 -8.61
C ASN A 61 4.59 -5.75 -8.98
N PRO A 62 5.70 -5.84 -8.24
CA PRO A 62 6.64 -6.96 -8.38
C PRO A 62 5.94 -8.30 -8.04
N PRO A 63 6.41 -9.44 -8.57
CA PRO A 63 5.89 -10.78 -8.26
C PRO A 63 5.75 -11.06 -6.77
N ALA A 64 6.70 -10.57 -5.95
CA ALA A 64 6.65 -10.66 -4.49
C ALA A 64 5.63 -9.71 -3.82
N THR A 65 4.76 -9.05 -4.59
CA THR A 65 3.58 -8.30 -4.09
C THR A 65 2.31 -8.99 -4.57
N ASN A 66 1.95 -10.09 -3.91
CA ASN A 66 0.79 -10.90 -4.29
C ASN A 66 0.32 -11.82 -3.15
N PHE A 67 -0.84 -12.43 -3.33
CA PHE A 67 -1.37 -13.47 -2.45
C PHE A 67 -0.85 -14.85 -2.87
N PHE A 68 -0.30 -15.60 -1.92
CA PHE A 68 0.22 -16.95 -2.12
C PHE A 68 -0.39 -17.92 -1.12
N ARG A 69 -0.66 -19.14 -1.58
CA ARG A 69 -1.21 -20.20 -0.74
C ARG A 69 -0.08 -20.97 -0.07
N CYS A 70 -0.14 -21.06 1.25
CA CYS A 70 0.78 -21.81 2.10
C CYS A 70 0.46 -23.31 2.09
N GLY A 71 1.41 -24.13 2.57
CA GLY A 71 1.27 -25.59 2.64
C GLY A 71 0.17 -26.06 3.59
N ASP A 72 -0.17 -25.25 4.59
CA ASP A 72 -1.28 -25.47 5.52
C ASP A 72 -2.65 -25.05 4.95
N GLY A 73 -2.68 -24.60 3.70
CA GLY A 73 -3.89 -24.23 2.97
C GLY A 73 -4.39 -22.80 3.25
N ARG A 74 -3.75 -22.05 4.15
CA ARG A 74 -3.99 -20.61 4.35
C ARG A 74 -3.29 -19.78 3.29
N TRP A 75 -3.54 -18.47 3.29
CA TRP A 75 -2.98 -17.52 2.33
C TRP A 75 -2.23 -16.41 3.05
N VAL A 76 -1.10 -16.00 2.50
CA VAL A 76 -0.32 -14.84 2.92
C VAL A 76 -0.27 -13.80 1.80
N HIS A 77 -0.16 -12.52 2.16
CA HIS A 77 0.02 -11.44 1.21
C HIS A 77 1.42 -10.87 1.36
N LEU A 78 2.33 -11.29 0.47
CA LEU A 78 3.68 -10.74 0.45
C LEU A 78 3.65 -9.30 -0.08
N HIS A 79 4.48 -8.43 0.47
CA HIS A 79 4.57 -7.03 0.06
C HIS A 79 6.01 -6.61 -0.26
N GLY A 80 6.51 -7.06 -1.41
CA GLY A 80 7.81 -6.70 -1.99
C GLY A 80 7.86 -5.35 -2.71
N GLY A 81 6.98 -4.40 -2.43
CA GLY A 81 6.85 -3.15 -3.21
C GLY A 81 8.07 -2.20 -3.18
N PHE A 82 8.99 -2.40 -2.24
CA PHE A 82 10.24 -1.63 -2.13
C PHE A 82 11.47 -2.53 -2.30
N PRO A 83 12.61 -2.02 -2.82
CA PRO A 83 13.78 -2.84 -3.10
C PRO A 83 14.24 -3.73 -1.92
N HIS A 84 14.29 -3.17 -0.71
CA HIS A 84 14.69 -3.94 0.48
C HIS A 84 13.67 -5.03 0.85
N LEU A 85 12.36 -4.76 0.71
CA LEU A 85 11.31 -5.74 0.97
C LEU A 85 11.34 -6.87 -0.06
N ASN A 86 11.50 -6.54 -1.35
CA ASN A 86 11.58 -7.54 -2.41
C ASN A 86 12.80 -8.45 -2.18
N THR A 87 14.00 -7.87 -2.12
CA THR A 87 15.23 -8.63 -1.96
C THR A 87 15.22 -9.47 -0.69
N GLY A 88 14.84 -8.90 0.45
CA GLY A 88 14.78 -9.64 1.72
C GLY A 88 13.76 -10.78 1.71
N THR A 89 12.61 -10.60 1.05
CA THR A 89 11.60 -11.66 0.91
C THR A 89 12.13 -12.80 0.04
N LEU A 90 12.77 -12.49 -1.08
CA LEU A 90 13.36 -13.49 -1.97
C LEU A 90 14.52 -14.25 -1.31
N GLU A 91 15.34 -13.56 -0.51
CA GLU A 91 16.41 -14.16 0.29
C GLU A 91 15.87 -15.08 1.38
N LEU A 92 14.79 -14.69 2.07
CA LEU A 92 14.12 -15.54 3.06
C LEU A 92 13.55 -16.81 2.41
N LEU A 93 12.88 -16.64 1.26
CA LEU A 93 12.27 -17.76 0.52
C LEU A 93 13.30 -18.60 -0.25
N GLY A 94 14.51 -18.09 -0.46
CA GLY A 94 15.57 -18.75 -1.23
C GLY A 94 15.21 -18.98 -2.69
N CYS A 95 14.47 -18.07 -3.32
CA CYS A 95 13.89 -18.26 -4.64
C CYS A 95 14.17 -17.10 -5.61
N ALA A 96 13.91 -17.31 -6.89
CA ALA A 96 14.00 -16.27 -7.92
C ALA A 96 12.83 -15.28 -7.83
N ASP A 97 13.02 -14.05 -8.34
CA ASP A 97 11.96 -13.03 -8.48
C ASP A 97 10.97 -13.40 -9.62
N ASP A 98 10.25 -14.50 -9.40
CA ASP A 98 9.26 -15.08 -10.30
C ASP A 98 8.06 -15.62 -9.49
N ALA A 99 6.85 -15.38 -9.97
CA ALA A 99 5.63 -15.71 -9.23
C ALA A 99 5.48 -17.22 -9.00
N GLN A 100 5.94 -18.08 -9.91
CA GLN A 100 5.86 -19.53 -9.73
C GLN A 100 6.92 -20.01 -8.74
N ALA A 101 8.14 -19.48 -8.80
CA ALA A 101 9.20 -19.77 -7.84
C ALA A 101 8.79 -19.35 -6.41
N ILE A 102 8.21 -18.16 -6.25
CA ILE A 102 7.70 -17.65 -4.98
C ILE A 102 6.55 -18.54 -4.48
N ALA A 103 5.57 -18.87 -5.33
CA ALA A 103 4.46 -19.75 -4.95
C ALA A 103 4.95 -21.13 -4.48
N ALA A 104 5.93 -21.70 -5.18
CA ALA A 104 6.53 -22.97 -4.81
C ALA A 104 7.27 -22.89 -3.47
N ALA A 105 8.00 -21.80 -3.21
CA ALA A 105 8.67 -21.58 -1.93
C ALA A 105 7.66 -21.41 -0.78
N VAL A 106 6.65 -20.55 -0.94
CA VAL A 106 5.59 -20.29 0.06
C VAL A 106 4.79 -21.55 0.39
N ALA A 107 4.57 -22.45 -0.57
CA ALA A 107 3.87 -23.72 -0.34
C ALA A 107 4.59 -24.65 0.66
N ASN A 108 5.86 -24.40 0.98
CA ASN A 108 6.61 -25.17 1.99
C ASN A 108 6.46 -24.61 3.41
N TRP A 109 5.74 -23.50 3.59
CA TRP A 109 5.53 -22.85 4.89
C TRP A 109 4.10 -23.05 5.39
N ALA A 110 3.91 -23.02 6.71
CA ALA A 110 2.64 -22.63 7.30
C ALA A 110 2.53 -21.09 7.29
N ALA A 111 1.31 -20.56 7.15
CA ALA A 111 1.13 -19.11 6.98
C ALA A 111 1.70 -18.30 8.15
N ALA A 112 1.39 -18.70 9.39
CA ALA A 112 1.85 -18.00 10.58
C ALA A 112 3.39 -18.01 10.71
N ASP A 113 4.03 -19.17 10.46
CA ASP A 113 5.49 -19.30 10.56
C ASP A 113 6.21 -18.41 9.53
N LEU A 114 5.60 -18.23 8.35
CA LEU A 114 6.14 -17.34 7.32
C LEU A 114 5.98 -15.86 7.68
N GLU A 115 4.81 -15.46 8.18
CA GLU A 115 4.57 -14.10 8.68
C GLU A 115 5.55 -13.76 9.83
N ASP A 116 5.76 -14.69 10.77
CA ASP A 116 6.72 -14.53 11.86
C ASP A 116 8.16 -14.38 11.33
N ALA A 117 8.58 -15.23 10.38
CA ALA A 117 9.92 -15.16 9.79
C ALA A 117 10.16 -13.87 8.97
N LEU A 118 9.12 -13.34 8.31
CA LEU A 118 9.16 -12.04 7.64
C LEU A 118 9.29 -10.91 8.67
N ALA A 119 8.48 -10.94 9.73
CA ALA A 119 8.50 -9.94 10.80
C ALA A 119 9.85 -9.88 11.53
N GLU A 120 10.47 -11.04 11.83
CA GLU A 120 11.81 -11.13 12.44
C GLU A 120 12.89 -10.42 11.61
N ARG A 121 12.72 -10.38 10.29
CA ARG A 121 13.63 -9.70 9.35
C ARG A 121 13.22 -8.26 9.04
N SER A 122 12.22 -7.72 9.74
CA SER A 122 11.63 -6.40 9.45
C SER A 122 11.13 -6.29 7.99
N LEU A 123 10.62 -7.40 7.44
CA LEU A 123 9.97 -7.46 6.13
C LEU A 123 8.45 -7.35 6.28
N CYS A 124 7.73 -7.30 5.16
CA CYS A 124 6.28 -7.20 5.12
C CYS A 124 5.67 -8.39 4.36
N GLY A 125 4.85 -9.16 5.05
CA GLY A 125 4.01 -10.20 4.45
C GLY A 125 3.70 -11.31 5.43
#